data_AF-A0A520F410-F1
#
_entry.id   AF-A0A520F410-F1
#
_cell.length_a   1.000
_cell.length_b   1.000
_cell.length_c   1.000
_cell.angle_alpha   90.00
_cell.angle_beta   90.00
_cell.angle_gamma   90.00
#
_symmetry.space_group_name_H-M   'P 1'
#
loop_
_entity.id
_entity.type
_entity.pdbx_description
1 polymer ?
#
loop_
_entity_poly.entity_id
_entity_poly.type
_entity_poly.pdbx_seq_one_letter_code
_entity_poly.pdbx_strand_id
1 'polypeptide(L)'
;MHWTSSSYPPNSFNRSNIAPWVDARTLDVRTTAIPAQGRFEPVHDPAVCPGGAALGGYLYLGLSVGAVVAEGILRGQDIPPDLIIRKRLLAGKSLAQLVLDDDVDVAVLDGQRNLIRLGQDASLTACTWRDYGQTRRTATDILTNTPAAHGLRYECRHGRNELALMLIDGRTVPALTLVRSAPLDVDGWARDAVTASLLDDFNLTLG
;
A
#
# COMPACT_ATOMS: atom_id res chain seq x y z
N MET A 1 -2.96 0.00 8.05
CA MET A 1 -2.53 1.07 8.98
C MET A 1 -3.28 2.34 8.64
N HIS A 2 -3.70 3.10 9.64
CA HIS A 2 -4.55 4.27 9.46
C HIS A 2 -4.09 5.41 10.39
N TRP A 3 -4.38 6.66 10.06
CA TRP A 3 -4.01 7.80 10.90
C TRP A 3 -5.12 8.07 11.91
N THR A 4 -4.78 8.17 13.20
CA THR A 4 -5.76 8.44 14.28
C THR A 4 -6.47 9.78 14.11
N SER A 5 -5.85 10.73 13.42
CA SER A 5 -6.42 12.04 13.11
C SER A 5 -7.27 12.09 11.83
N SER A 6 -7.37 10.99 11.08
CA SER A 6 -8.14 10.96 9.83
C SER A 6 -9.63 11.16 10.11
N SER A 7 -10.27 12.06 9.37
CA SER A 7 -11.72 12.25 9.39
C SER A 7 -12.50 11.10 8.73
N TYR A 8 -11.80 10.22 8.00
CA TYR A 8 -12.36 9.07 7.30
C TYR A 8 -12.08 7.77 8.06
N PRO A 9 -13.03 6.83 8.16
CA PRO A 9 -12.80 5.54 8.81
C PRO A 9 -11.79 4.68 8.03
N PRO A 10 -11.13 3.70 8.68
CA PRO A 10 -10.08 2.88 8.07
C PRO A 10 -10.49 2.08 6.82
N ASN A 11 -11.77 1.81 6.64
CA ASN A 11 -12.34 1.12 5.48
C ASN A 11 -12.80 2.08 4.36
N SER A 12 -12.41 3.35 4.40
CA SER A 12 -12.72 4.32 3.35
C SER A 12 -11.69 4.30 2.23
N PHE A 13 -12.18 4.30 0.99
CA PHE A 13 -11.36 4.48 -0.20
C PHE A 13 -11.02 5.97 -0.39
N ASN A 14 -9.76 6.28 -0.72
CA ASN A 14 -9.36 7.63 -1.08
C ASN A 14 -9.90 7.97 -2.48
N ARG A 15 -10.94 8.80 -2.55
CA ARG A 15 -11.53 9.30 -3.82
C ARG A 15 -11.10 10.72 -4.19
N SER A 16 -10.80 11.54 -3.19
CA SER A 16 -10.72 13.00 -3.36
C SER A 16 -9.29 13.51 -3.56
N ASN A 17 -8.29 12.73 -3.12
CA ASN A 17 -6.88 13.13 -3.17
C ASN A 17 -6.09 12.13 -4.01
N ILE A 18 -6.58 11.83 -5.23
CA ILE A 18 -5.82 11.03 -6.18
C ILE A 18 -4.67 11.90 -6.70
N ALA A 19 -3.43 11.51 -6.41
CA ALA A 19 -2.29 12.29 -6.81
C ALA A 19 -2.19 12.36 -8.35
N PRO A 20 -1.82 13.52 -8.94
CA PRO A 20 -1.53 13.59 -10.37
C PRO A 20 -0.39 12.62 -10.71
N TRP A 21 -0.37 12.15 -11.96
CA TRP A 21 0.73 11.32 -12.44
C TRP A 21 1.99 12.18 -12.59
N VAL A 22 3.10 11.73 -12.00
CA VAL A 22 4.40 12.41 -12.11
C VAL A 22 5.49 11.38 -12.32
N ASP A 23 6.30 11.58 -13.38
CA ASP A 23 7.56 10.84 -13.54
C ASP A 23 8.65 11.44 -12.65
N ALA A 24 8.75 10.89 -11.44
CA ALA A 24 9.71 11.30 -10.43
C ALA A 24 11.18 11.11 -10.83
N ARG A 25 11.49 10.34 -11.89
CA ARG A 25 12.87 10.16 -12.38
C ARG A 25 13.40 11.41 -13.08
N THR A 26 12.50 12.26 -13.57
CA THR A 26 12.85 13.51 -14.27
C THR A 26 13.05 14.70 -13.33
N LEU A 27 12.72 14.54 -12.04
CA LEU A 27 12.76 15.63 -11.07
C LEU A 27 14.14 15.83 -10.46
N ASP A 28 14.54 17.10 -10.30
CA ASP A 28 15.61 17.47 -9.39
C ASP A 28 15.09 17.55 -7.96
N VAL A 29 15.43 16.53 -7.18
CA VAL A 29 14.99 16.36 -5.78
C VAL A 29 15.57 17.39 -4.82
N ARG A 30 16.58 18.17 -5.25
CA ARG A 30 17.13 19.27 -4.46
C ARG A 30 16.24 20.50 -4.47
N THR A 31 15.43 20.65 -5.52
CA THR A 31 14.62 21.83 -5.77
C THR A 31 13.13 21.52 -5.82
N THR A 32 12.76 20.25 -6.02
CA THR A 32 11.38 19.80 -6.13
C THR A 32 11.03 18.83 -5.00
N ALA A 33 9.88 19.05 -4.37
CA ALA A 33 9.36 18.13 -3.37
C ALA A 33 9.08 16.75 -3.98
N ILE A 34 9.29 15.69 -3.18
CA ILE A 34 8.96 14.32 -3.58
C ILE A 34 7.44 14.23 -3.82
N PRO A 35 6.99 13.74 -4.99
CA PRO A 35 5.58 13.55 -5.25
C PRO A 35 4.93 12.64 -4.21
N ALA A 36 3.79 13.06 -3.66
CA ALA A 36 3.01 12.27 -2.73
C ALA A 36 2.19 11.19 -3.45
N GLN A 37 2.88 10.28 -4.14
CA GLN A 37 2.28 9.18 -4.90
C GLN A 37 2.32 7.86 -4.11
N GLY A 38 1.30 7.03 -4.30
CA GLY A 38 1.31 5.60 -3.94
C GLY A 38 1.92 4.74 -5.05
N ARG A 39 2.39 3.53 -4.71
CA ARG A 39 3.03 2.63 -5.70
C ARG A 39 2.07 2.22 -6.82
N PHE A 40 0.80 2.00 -6.50
CA PHE A 40 -0.20 1.43 -7.42
C PHE A 40 -1.52 2.20 -7.44
N GLU A 41 -1.58 3.42 -6.88
CA GLU A 41 -2.84 4.17 -6.91
C GLU A 41 -3.23 4.51 -8.36
N PRO A 42 -4.54 4.46 -8.72
CA PRO A 42 -5.00 4.71 -10.08
C PRO A 42 -4.49 6.03 -10.67
N VAL A 43 -4.17 6.01 -11.96
CA VAL A 43 -3.87 7.22 -12.74
C VAL A 43 -5.14 7.70 -13.41
N HIS A 44 -5.62 8.89 -13.03
CA HIS A 44 -6.86 9.45 -13.57
C HIS A 44 -6.65 10.31 -14.82
N ASP A 45 -5.40 10.61 -15.19
CA ASP A 45 -5.08 11.36 -16.40
C ASP A 45 -5.35 10.50 -17.65
N PRO A 46 -6.36 10.83 -18.48
CA PRO A 46 -6.72 10.03 -19.65
C PRO A 46 -5.67 10.07 -20.76
N ALA A 47 -4.76 11.06 -20.77
CA ALA A 47 -3.65 11.10 -21.73
C ALA A 47 -2.54 10.11 -21.35
N VAL A 48 -2.42 9.76 -20.07
CA VAL A 48 -1.43 8.79 -19.57
C VAL A 48 -2.02 7.38 -19.49
N CYS A 49 -3.23 7.25 -18.94
CA CYS A 49 -3.94 5.99 -18.74
C CYS A 49 -5.41 6.12 -19.14
N PRO A 50 -5.75 5.87 -20.42
CA PRO A 50 -7.14 5.85 -20.87
C PRO A 50 -8.00 4.89 -20.02
N GLY A 51 -9.12 5.39 -19.50
CA GLY A 51 -10.03 4.63 -18.63
C GLY A 51 -9.61 4.53 -17.16
N GLY A 52 -8.44 5.03 -16.78
CA GLY A 52 -7.95 4.94 -15.40
C GLY A 52 -8.80 5.69 -14.37
N ALA A 53 -9.45 6.79 -14.76
CA ALA A 53 -10.41 7.51 -13.92
C ALA A 53 -11.64 6.65 -13.54
N ALA A 54 -12.04 5.70 -14.39
CA ALA A 54 -13.15 4.80 -14.11
C ALA A 54 -12.83 3.77 -13.03
N LEU A 55 -11.56 3.63 -12.62
CA LEU A 55 -11.18 2.77 -11.48
C LEU A 55 -11.52 3.43 -10.13
N GLY A 56 -11.89 4.71 -10.11
CA GLY A 56 -12.29 5.39 -8.88
C GLY A 56 -11.14 5.60 -7.89
N GLY A 57 -11.49 5.54 -6.61
CA GLY A 57 -10.57 5.62 -5.48
C GLY A 57 -9.90 4.31 -5.14
N TYR A 58 -9.05 4.34 -4.11
CA TYR A 58 -8.25 3.18 -3.70
C TYR A 58 -8.13 3.03 -2.18
N LEU A 59 -7.87 1.79 -1.73
CA LEU A 59 -7.57 1.46 -0.34
C LEU A 59 -6.43 0.43 -0.28
N TYR A 60 -5.39 0.74 0.50
CA TYR A 60 -4.27 -0.18 0.75
C TYR A 60 -4.48 -1.00 2.03
N LEU A 61 -4.24 -2.30 1.93
CA LEU A 61 -4.43 -3.29 2.97
C LEU A 61 -3.19 -4.20 3.05
N GLY A 62 -2.84 -4.65 4.26
CA GLY A 62 -1.91 -5.77 4.44
C GLY A 62 -2.73 -7.03 4.70
N LEU A 63 -2.34 -8.16 4.10
CA LEU A 63 -3.02 -9.45 4.34
C LEU A 63 -2.58 -10.09 5.68
N SER A 64 -1.59 -9.51 6.34
CA SER A 64 -1.07 -9.90 7.65
C SER A 64 -0.63 -8.64 8.43
N VAL A 65 -0.29 -8.81 9.71
CA VAL A 65 0.36 -7.74 10.48
C VAL A 65 1.74 -7.42 9.91
N GLY A 66 2.51 -8.44 9.50
CA GLY A 66 3.81 -8.28 8.83
C GLY A 66 3.73 -7.41 7.57
N ALA A 67 2.72 -7.61 6.73
CA ALA A 67 2.46 -6.76 5.57
C ALA A 67 2.15 -5.30 5.97
N VAL A 68 1.38 -5.10 7.05
CA VAL A 68 1.09 -3.75 7.57
C VAL A 68 2.35 -3.08 8.12
N VAL A 69 3.25 -3.82 8.77
CA VAL A 69 4.56 -3.31 9.21
C VAL A 69 5.42 -2.95 8.00
N ALA A 70 5.55 -3.85 7.03
CA ALA A 70 6.36 -3.64 5.83
C ALA A 70 5.91 -2.41 5.01
N GLU A 71 4.60 -2.28 4.74
CA GLU A 71 4.07 -1.24 3.86
C GLU A 71 3.62 0.04 4.61
N GLY A 72 3.23 -0.07 5.88
CA GLY A 72 2.72 1.05 6.68
C GLY A 72 3.77 1.75 7.54
N ILE A 73 4.79 1.02 8.01
CA ILE A 73 5.83 1.52 8.92
C ILE A 73 7.17 1.61 8.19
N LEU A 74 7.61 0.52 7.57
CA LEU A 74 8.97 0.39 7.04
C LEU A 74 9.12 0.87 5.59
N ARG A 75 8.03 1.02 4.81
CA ARG A 75 8.05 1.27 3.36
C ARG A 75 8.99 2.36 2.87
N GLY A 76 9.11 3.44 3.65
CA GLY A 76 9.94 4.61 3.34
C GLY A 76 11.14 4.78 4.27
N GLN A 77 11.52 3.73 5.00
CA GLN A 77 12.60 3.78 5.98
C GLN A 77 13.70 2.80 5.56
N ASP A 78 14.94 3.22 5.69
CA ASP A 78 16.04 2.27 5.72
C ASP A 78 16.02 1.57 7.08
N ILE A 79 16.22 0.25 7.08
CA ILE A 79 16.33 -0.51 8.32
C ILE A 79 17.66 -0.12 8.98
N PRO A 80 17.63 0.40 10.23
CA PRO A 80 18.84 0.91 10.86
C PRO A 80 19.78 -0.25 11.27
N PRO A 81 21.12 -0.03 11.28
CA PRO A 81 22.08 -1.09 11.60
C PRO A 81 21.96 -1.65 13.03
N ASP A 82 21.45 -0.84 13.96
CA ASP A 82 21.20 -1.25 15.35
C ASP A 82 19.90 -2.05 15.52
N LEU A 83 19.11 -2.19 14.44
CA LEU A 83 17.82 -2.90 14.42
C LEU A 83 16.77 -2.29 15.37
N ILE A 84 16.92 -1.00 15.73
CA ILE A 84 16.01 -0.29 16.63
C ILE A 84 15.20 0.74 15.86
N ILE A 85 13.88 0.54 15.81
CA ILE A 85 12.93 1.47 15.23
C ILE A 85 12.44 2.46 16.29
N ARG A 86 12.47 3.76 15.97
CA ARG A 86 12.04 4.81 16.92
C ARG A 86 10.52 4.77 17.13
N LYS A 87 10.07 4.83 18.39
CA LYS A 87 8.63 4.89 18.77
C LYS A 87 7.84 5.98 18.04
N ARG A 88 8.47 7.10 17.69
CA ARG A 88 7.83 8.19 16.93
C ARG A 88 7.26 7.75 15.58
N LEU A 89 7.74 6.64 15.00
CA LEU A 89 7.18 6.11 13.75
C LEU A 89 5.77 5.55 13.93
N LEU A 90 5.38 5.21 15.16
CA LEU A 90 4.05 4.71 15.51
C LEU A 90 3.08 5.84 15.90
N ALA A 91 3.59 7.03 16.21
CA ALA A 91 2.80 8.15 16.71
C ALA A 91 1.71 8.56 15.72
N GLY A 92 0.49 8.75 16.22
CA GLY A 92 -0.66 9.14 15.42
C GLY A 92 -1.18 8.06 14.46
N LYS A 93 -0.72 6.80 14.59
CA LYS A 93 -1.15 5.68 13.75
C LYS A 93 -1.98 4.68 14.53
N SER A 94 -2.85 3.98 13.83
CA SER A 94 -3.67 2.89 14.33
C SER A 94 -3.49 1.63 13.47
N LEU A 95 -3.66 0.48 14.11
CA LEU A 95 -3.90 -0.78 13.43
C LEU A 95 -5.41 -1.02 13.40
N ALA A 96 -5.95 -1.14 12.20
CA ALA A 96 -7.34 -1.50 11.96
C ALA A 96 -7.40 -2.89 11.35
N GLN A 97 -8.22 -3.76 11.94
CA GLN A 97 -8.52 -5.08 11.40
C GLN A 97 -9.82 -5.01 10.62
N LEU A 98 -9.76 -5.35 9.34
CA LEU A 98 -10.90 -5.39 8.44
C LEU A 98 -11.18 -6.83 8.01
N VAL A 99 -12.43 -7.11 7.68
CA VAL A 99 -12.86 -8.35 7.04
C VAL A 99 -13.57 -7.96 5.74
N LEU A 100 -13.24 -8.68 4.66
CA LEU A 100 -14.02 -8.65 3.43
C LEU A 100 -15.26 -9.51 3.64
N ASP A 101 -16.44 -8.95 3.40
CA ASP A 101 -17.69 -9.67 3.60
C ASP A 101 -17.93 -10.68 2.47
N ASP A 102 -17.35 -10.44 1.30
CA ASP A 102 -17.42 -11.28 0.10
C ASP A 102 -16.03 -11.54 -0.49
N ASP A 103 -15.90 -12.65 -1.22
CA ASP A 103 -14.70 -12.93 -2.02
C ASP A 103 -14.57 -11.89 -3.15
N VAL A 104 -13.34 -11.42 -3.37
CA VAL A 104 -13.03 -10.45 -4.42
C VAL A 104 -11.93 -10.97 -5.34
N ASP A 105 -12.19 -10.89 -6.64
CA ASP A 105 -11.16 -11.14 -7.65
C ASP A 105 -10.16 -9.99 -7.67
N VAL A 106 -8.87 -10.32 -7.73
CA VAL A 106 -7.77 -9.35 -7.78
C VAL A 106 -6.73 -9.79 -8.81
N ALA A 107 -6.08 -8.84 -9.47
CA ALA A 107 -4.94 -9.19 -10.31
C ALA A 107 -3.72 -9.49 -9.43
N VAL A 108 -2.99 -10.55 -9.78
CA VAL A 108 -1.92 -11.11 -8.97
C VAL A 108 -0.57 -10.62 -9.49
N LEU A 109 0.13 -9.81 -8.69
CA LEU A 109 1.44 -9.24 -8.97
C LEU A 109 2.54 -9.79 -8.05
N ASP A 110 2.26 -10.86 -7.32
CA ASP A 110 3.24 -11.61 -6.51
C ASP A 110 3.84 -12.79 -7.26
N GLY A 111 5.06 -13.17 -6.88
CA GLY A 111 5.80 -14.27 -7.47
C GLY A 111 6.35 -13.96 -8.86
N GLN A 112 7.62 -14.32 -9.08
CA GLN A 112 8.32 -14.10 -10.35
C GLN A 112 7.58 -14.68 -11.56
N ARG A 113 6.93 -15.84 -11.40
CA ARG A 113 6.18 -16.49 -12.48
C ARG A 113 5.01 -15.63 -13.00
N ASN A 114 4.29 -14.94 -12.11
CA ASN A 114 3.16 -14.10 -12.51
C ASN A 114 3.66 -12.80 -13.12
N LEU A 115 4.71 -12.21 -12.53
CA LEU A 115 5.35 -11.01 -13.07
C LEU A 115 5.87 -11.21 -14.50
N ILE A 116 6.54 -12.33 -14.78
CA ILE A 116 7.02 -12.66 -16.14
C ILE A 116 5.86 -12.73 -17.15
N ARG A 117 4.70 -13.28 -16.76
CA ARG A 117 3.52 -13.34 -17.64
C ARG A 117 2.97 -11.96 -18.01
N LEU A 118 3.22 -10.96 -17.17
CA LEU A 118 2.86 -9.56 -17.39
C LEU A 118 3.98 -8.75 -18.06
N GLY A 119 5.10 -9.40 -18.42
CA GLY A 119 6.30 -8.72 -18.90
C GLY A 119 6.94 -7.80 -17.85
N GLN A 120 6.77 -8.15 -16.56
CA GLN A 120 7.26 -7.41 -15.40
C GLN A 120 8.27 -8.25 -14.62
N ASP A 121 8.97 -7.61 -13.67
CA ASP A 121 9.86 -8.25 -12.72
C ASP A 121 9.67 -7.67 -11.31
N ALA A 122 10.50 -8.10 -10.36
CA ALA A 122 10.43 -7.69 -8.96
C ALA A 122 10.59 -6.18 -8.75
N SER A 123 11.12 -5.43 -9.73
CA SER A 123 11.17 -3.97 -9.65
C SER A 123 9.78 -3.35 -9.55
N LEU A 124 8.71 -4.00 -10.05
CA LEU A 124 7.34 -3.49 -9.93
C LEU A 124 6.90 -3.33 -8.46
N THR A 125 7.35 -4.22 -7.58
CA THR A 125 6.94 -4.27 -6.16
C THR A 125 8.04 -3.78 -5.22
N ALA A 126 9.31 -3.96 -5.56
CA ALA A 126 10.46 -3.59 -4.72
C ALA A 126 10.97 -2.15 -4.93
N CYS A 127 10.35 -1.37 -5.83
CA CYS A 127 10.81 -0.05 -6.19
C CYS A 127 10.66 1.02 -5.08
N THR A 128 11.23 2.20 -5.36
CA THR A 128 11.08 3.38 -4.52
C THR A 128 10.09 4.36 -5.12
N TRP A 129 9.81 5.44 -4.38
CA TRP A 129 8.96 6.53 -4.85
C TRP A 129 9.37 7.11 -6.21
N ARG A 130 10.65 6.99 -6.60
CA ARG A 130 11.15 7.43 -7.91
C ARG A 130 10.49 6.72 -9.08
N ASP A 131 10.07 5.48 -8.87
CA ASP A 131 9.53 4.62 -9.92
C ASP A 131 8.00 4.58 -9.91
N TYR A 132 7.36 5.24 -8.94
CA TYR A 132 5.91 5.17 -8.75
C TYR A 132 5.11 5.68 -9.94
N GLY A 133 5.62 6.65 -10.70
CA GLY A 133 4.98 7.05 -11.96
C GLY A 133 4.81 5.87 -12.93
N GLN A 134 5.85 5.03 -13.08
CA GLN A 134 5.78 3.85 -13.93
C GLN A 134 4.91 2.76 -13.33
N THR A 135 5.08 2.44 -12.04
CA THR A 135 4.32 1.34 -11.42
C THR A 135 2.83 1.66 -11.34
N ARG A 136 2.44 2.92 -11.11
CA ARG A 136 1.04 3.38 -11.16
C ARG A 136 0.44 3.24 -12.55
N ARG A 137 1.20 3.61 -13.60
CA ARG A 137 0.76 3.43 -14.99
C ARG A 137 0.53 1.94 -15.29
N THR A 138 1.53 1.11 -15.04
CA THR A 138 1.44 -0.35 -15.24
C THR A 138 0.27 -0.96 -14.45
N ALA A 139 0.09 -0.60 -13.18
CA ALA A 139 -1.02 -1.06 -12.35
C ALA A 139 -2.39 -0.62 -12.89
N THR A 140 -2.49 0.63 -13.35
CA THR A 140 -3.72 1.17 -13.95
C THR A 140 -4.05 0.41 -15.24
N ASP A 141 -3.07 0.20 -16.11
CA ASP A 141 -3.24 -0.53 -17.37
C ASP A 141 -3.66 -2.00 -17.12
N ILE A 142 -3.08 -2.66 -16.11
CA ILE A 142 -3.50 -4.02 -15.73
C ILE A 142 -4.97 -4.04 -15.30
N LEU A 143 -5.38 -3.09 -14.45
CA LEU A 143 -6.75 -3.03 -13.94
C LEU A 143 -7.76 -2.67 -15.03
N THR A 144 -7.46 -1.69 -15.89
CA THR A 144 -8.36 -1.32 -17.00
C THR A 144 -8.54 -2.48 -18.00
N ASN A 145 -7.50 -3.30 -18.20
CA ASN A 145 -7.56 -4.49 -19.05
C ASN A 145 -8.03 -5.76 -18.31
N THR A 146 -8.35 -5.68 -17.02
CA THR A 146 -8.86 -6.81 -16.22
C THR A 146 -10.19 -6.43 -15.54
N PRO A 147 -11.32 -6.40 -16.27
CA PRO A 147 -12.62 -5.92 -15.75
C PRO A 147 -13.23 -6.73 -14.60
N ALA A 148 -12.73 -7.92 -14.31
CA ALA A 148 -13.14 -8.70 -13.13
C ALA A 148 -12.38 -8.30 -11.83
N ALA A 149 -11.15 -7.78 -11.94
CA ALA A 149 -10.30 -7.51 -10.78
C ALA A 149 -10.67 -6.22 -9.99
N HIS A 150 -11.08 -6.36 -8.74
CA HIS A 150 -11.39 -5.27 -7.81
C HIS A 150 -10.14 -4.67 -7.13
N GLY A 151 -8.96 -5.06 -7.57
CA GLY A 151 -7.70 -4.62 -6.98
C GLY A 151 -6.49 -5.41 -7.45
N LEU A 152 -5.38 -5.19 -6.76
CA LEU A 152 -4.07 -5.79 -7.02
C LEU A 152 -3.53 -6.42 -5.74
N ARG A 153 -3.13 -7.68 -5.80
CA ARG A 153 -2.33 -8.33 -4.76
C ARG A 153 -0.85 -8.28 -5.15
N TYR A 154 0.03 -7.96 -4.21
CA TYR A 154 1.45 -7.76 -4.50
C TYR A 154 2.35 -8.07 -3.29
N GLU A 155 3.61 -8.40 -3.57
CA GLU A 155 4.63 -8.60 -2.52
C GLU A 155 5.05 -7.28 -1.88
N CYS A 156 5.13 -7.27 -0.55
CA CYS A 156 5.61 -6.12 0.19
C CYS A 156 7.10 -5.88 -0.07
N ARG A 157 7.50 -4.60 -0.21
CA ARG A 157 8.90 -4.25 -0.50
C ARG A 157 9.91 -4.79 0.52
N HIS A 158 9.55 -4.73 1.80
CA HIS A 158 10.44 -5.13 2.90
C HIS A 158 9.99 -6.43 3.59
N GLY A 159 8.81 -6.97 3.27
CA GLY A 159 8.24 -8.14 3.93
C GLY A 159 8.63 -9.42 3.21
N ARG A 160 9.45 -10.25 3.84
CA ARG A 160 9.92 -11.55 3.32
C ARG A 160 8.73 -12.46 3.01
N ASN A 161 8.21 -12.42 1.78
CA ASN A 161 7.00 -13.12 1.32
C ASN A 161 5.67 -12.58 1.88
N GLU A 162 5.68 -11.37 2.46
CA GLU A 162 4.43 -10.74 2.89
C GLU A 162 3.65 -10.18 1.72
N LEU A 163 2.32 -10.27 1.80
CA LEU A 163 1.42 -9.85 0.74
C LEU A 163 0.55 -8.67 1.19
N ALA A 164 0.46 -7.69 0.31
CA ALA A 164 -0.43 -6.55 0.44
C ALA A 164 -1.45 -6.53 -0.71
N LEU A 165 -2.50 -5.76 -0.50
CA LEU A 165 -3.63 -5.62 -1.38
C LEU A 165 -3.93 -4.13 -1.58
N MET A 166 -4.18 -3.72 -2.82
CA MET A 166 -4.75 -2.42 -3.15
C MET A 166 -6.10 -2.67 -3.80
N LEU A 167 -7.18 -2.26 -3.16
CA LEU A 167 -8.54 -2.35 -3.70
C LEU A 167 -8.93 -1.03 -4.37
N ILE A 168 -9.83 -1.12 -5.35
CA ILE A 168 -10.46 0.02 -6.03
C ILE A 168 -11.97 0.05 -5.79
N ASP A 169 -12.60 1.22 -6.02
CA ASP A 169 -14.04 1.39 -5.82
C ASP A 169 -14.81 1.95 -7.02
N GLY A 170 -14.18 2.07 -8.18
CA GLY A 170 -14.83 2.42 -9.45
C GLY A 170 -15.71 1.31 -10.04
N ARG A 171 -15.87 0.20 -9.32
CA ARG A 171 -16.69 -0.96 -9.67
C ARG A 171 -17.72 -1.21 -8.55
N THR A 172 -18.26 -2.41 -8.48
CA THR A 172 -18.94 -2.86 -7.26
C THR A 172 -17.96 -2.74 -6.10
N VAL A 173 -18.27 -1.88 -5.13
CA VAL A 173 -17.35 -1.57 -4.03
C VAL A 173 -17.27 -2.79 -3.11
N PRO A 174 -16.07 -3.34 -2.84
CA PRO A 174 -15.90 -4.41 -1.87
C PRO A 174 -16.44 -4.01 -0.49
N ALA A 175 -17.34 -4.82 0.06
CA ALA A 175 -17.85 -4.62 1.40
C ALA A 175 -16.77 -4.98 2.44
N LEU A 176 -16.40 -3.99 3.26
CA LEU A 176 -15.32 -4.11 4.25
C LEU A 176 -15.84 -3.73 5.63
N THR A 177 -15.93 -4.72 6.50
CA THR A 177 -16.32 -4.54 7.91
C THR A 177 -15.11 -4.23 8.77
N LEU A 178 -15.15 -3.11 9.51
CA LEU A 178 -14.18 -2.78 10.54
C LEU A 178 -14.47 -3.62 11.80
N VAL A 179 -13.62 -4.59 12.10
CA VAL A 179 -13.76 -5.46 13.27
C VAL A 179 -13.30 -4.73 14.54
N ARG A 180 -12.12 -4.12 14.48
CA ARG A 180 -11.53 -3.35 15.58
C ARG A 180 -10.45 -2.42 15.08
N SER A 181 -10.22 -1.34 15.81
CA SER A 181 -9.10 -0.41 15.59
C SER A 181 -8.58 0.07 16.93
N ALA A 182 -7.25 0.20 17.06
CA ALA A 182 -6.64 0.81 18.23
C ALA A 182 -5.36 1.58 17.87
N PRO A 183 -4.99 2.61 18.65
CA PRO A 183 -3.77 3.38 18.42
C PRO A 183 -2.52 2.52 18.64
N LEU A 184 -1.40 2.93 18.05
CA LEU A 184 -0.09 2.27 18.20
C LEU A 184 0.84 2.97 19.19
N ASP A 185 0.49 4.18 19.63
CA ASP A 185 1.25 4.97 20.60
C ASP A 185 0.84 4.71 22.07
N VAL A 186 -0.20 3.91 22.30
CA VAL A 186 -0.64 3.42 23.60
C VAL A 186 -0.49 1.91 23.70
N ASP A 187 -0.37 1.39 24.92
CA ASP A 187 -0.29 -0.06 25.14
C ASP A 187 -1.63 -0.73 24.80
N GLY A 188 -1.56 -1.95 24.26
CA GLY A 188 -2.72 -2.75 23.89
C GLY A 188 -2.51 -3.56 22.61
N TRP A 189 -3.54 -4.33 22.24
CA TRP A 189 -3.46 -5.37 21.21
C TRP A 189 -2.84 -4.91 19.89
N ALA A 190 -3.10 -3.68 19.46
CA ALA A 190 -2.60 -3.13 18.21
C ALA A 190 -1.09 -2.91 18.26
N ARG A 191 -0.61 -2.29 19.35
CA ARG A 191 0.81 -2.07 19.59
C ARG A 191 1.54 -3.39 19.83
N ASP A 192 0.93 -4.31 20.59
CA ASP A 192 1.51 -5.62 20.88
C ASP A 192 1.69 -6.43 19.59
N ALA A 193 0.66 -6.47 18.73
CA ALA A 193 0.74 -7.16 17.44
C ALA A 193 1.81 -6.58 16.51
N VAL A 194 1.88 -5.25 16.41
CA VAL A 194 2.93 -4.58 15.60
C VAL A 194 4.32 -4.81 16.18
N THR A 195 4.46 -4.80 17.51
CA THR A 195 5.76 -5.02 18.18
C THR A 195 6.23 -6.46 18.01
N ALA A 196 5.32 -7.42 18.15
CA ALA A 196 5.59 -8.83 17.88
C ALA A 196 6.04 -9.03 16.44
N SER A 197 5.30 -8.49 15.47
CA SER A 197 5.64 -8.59 14.04
C SER A 197 6.98 -7.91 13.71
N LEU A 198 7.27 -6.73 14.28
CA LEU A 198 8.59 -6.09 14.14
C LEU A 198 9.73 -7.03 14.55
N LEU A 199 9.56 -7.75 15.67
CA LEU A 199 10.56 -8.71 16.15
C LEU A 199 10.60 -9.99 15.31
N ASP A 200 9.46 -10.66 15.16
CA ASP A 200 9.37 -12.01 14.59
C ASP A 200 9.62 -12.01 13.07
N ASP A 201 9.08 -11.03 12.35
CA ASP A 201 9.13 -10.99 10.89
C ASP A 201 10.34 -10.21 10.35
N PHE A 202 10.80 -9.21 11.12
CA PHE A 202 11.85 -8.27 10.67
C PHE A 202 13.10 -8.23 11.56
N ASN A 203 13.09 -8.89 12.73
CA ASN A 203 14.17 -8.83 13.72
C ASN A 203 14.45 -7.39 14.19
N LEU A 204 13.40 -6.60 14.40
CA LEU A 204 13.45 -5.21 14.83
C LEU A 204 12.79 -5.02 16.20
N THR A 205 13.31 -4.06 16.97
CA THR A 205 12.73 -3.69 18.28
C THR A 205 12.38 -2.20 18.33
N LEU A 206 11.51 -1.81 19.26
CA LEU A 206 11.13 -0.40 19.46
C LEU A 206 12.02 0.29 20.50
N GLY A 207 12.64 1.40 20.10
CA GLY A 207 13.42 2.33 20.97
C GLY A 207 12.61 3.55 21.41
#